data_AF-Q9XBF0-F1
#
_entry.id   AF-Q9XBF0-F1
#
_cell.length_a   1.000
_cell.length_b   1.000
_cell.length_c   1.000
_cell.angle_alpha   90.00
_cell.angle_beta   90.00
_cell.angle_gamma   90.00
#
_symmetry.space_group_name_H-M   'P 1'
#
loop_
_entity.id
_entity.type
_entity.pdbx_description
1 polymer ?
#
loop_
_entity_poly.entity_id
_entity_poly.type
_entity_poly.pdbx_seq_one_letter_code
_entity_poly.pdbx_strand_id
1 'polypeptide(L)'
;ILVHSKKSSPREVIEFLDAWQGRAPVVVVPTTYHDWHFTDAENAGVSLVIYANHALRAAVRSMSQVLSSIESSGASTSVEDLIAPVSEVFELTQLDKWLHLEKQ
;
A
#
# COMPACT_ATOMS: atom_id res chain seq x y z
N ILE A 1 -17.24 11.27 5.52
CA ILE A 1 -16.61 12.37 4.73
C ILE A 1 -15.14 12.09 4.60
N LEU A 2 -14.56 12.27 3.41
CA LEU A 2 -13.11 12.18 3.23
C LEU A 2 -12.51 13.57 3.34
N VAL A 3 -11.53 13.72 4.24
CA VAL A 3 -10.78 14.96 4.44
C VAL A 3 -9.36 14.72 3.96
N HIS A 4 -8.86 15.65 3.16
CA HIS A 4 -7.52 15.56 2.59
C HIS A 4 -6.78 16.87 2.78
N SER A 5 -5.52 16.78 3.22
CA SER A 5 -4.56 17.87 3.23
C SER A 5 -3.33 17.47 2.42
N LYS A 6 -2.71 18.45 1.76
CA LYS A 6 -1.42 18.29 1.06
C LYS A 6 -0.24 18.74 1.93
N LYS A 7 -0.49 19.25 3.13
CA LYS A 7 0.57 19.66 4.06
C LYS A 7 1.29 18.44 4.62
N SER A 8 2.51 18.64 5.11
CA SER A 8 3.31 17.59 5.74
C SER A 8 2.95 17.35 7.22
N SER A 9 1.98 18.08 7.76
CA SER A 9 1.54 17.96 9.15
C SER A 9 0.04 17.63 9.19
N PRO A 10 -0.42 16.79 10.16
CA PRO A 10 -1.83 16.44 10.30
C PRO A 10 -2.69 17.57 10.89
N ARG A 11 -2.10 18.72 11.27
CA ARG A 11 -2.76 19.78 12.03
C ARG A 11 -4.11 20.24 11.45
N GLU A 12 -4.19 20.47 10.14
CA GLU A 12 -5.45 20.90 9.51
C GLU A 12 -6.56 19.83 9.61
N VAL A 13 -6.18 18.56 9.56
CA VAL A 13 -7.11 17.43 9.66
C VAL A 13 -7.60 17.30 11.11
N ILE A 14 -6.71 17.52 12.10
CA ILE A 14 -7.06 17.55 13.52
C ILE A 14 -8.01 18.72 13.82
N GLU A 15 -7.68 19.92 13.36
CA GLU A 15 -8.55 21.11 13.50
C GLU A 15 -9.91 20.89 12.85
N PHE A 16 -9.97 20.18 11.71
CA PHE A 16 -11.23 19.77 11.11
C PHE A 16 -12.00 18.79 12.01
N LEU A 17 -11.36 17.75 12.54
CA LEU A 17 -12.01 16.75 13.40
C LEU A 17 -12.60 17.39 14.66
N ASP A 18 -11.84 18.29 15.29
CA ASP A 18 -12.27 19.07 16.46
C ASP A 18 -13.50 19.92 16.14
N ALA A 19 -13.54 20.60 14.99
CA ALA A 19 -14.71 21.36 14.56
C ALA A 19 -15.87 20.47 14.05
N TRP A 20 -15.56 19.25 13.62
CA TRP A 20 -16.54 18.33 13.06
C TRP A 20 -17.43 17.71 14.14
N GLN A 21 -16.91 17.54 15.37
CA GLN A 21 -17.67 17.06 16.54
C GLN A 21 -18.39 15.73 16.28
N GLY A 22 -17.73 14.81 15.55
CA GLY A 22 -18.25 13.46 15.34
C GLY A 22 -19.58 13.36 14.58
N ARG A 23 -20.00 14.40 13.85
CA ARG A 23 -21.30 14.44 13.14
C ARG A 23 -21.50 13.31 12.11
N ALA A 24 -20.41 12.78 11.58
CA ALA A 24 -20.38 11.63 10.67
C ALA A 24 -18.96 11.04 10.63
N PRO A 25 -18.79 9.77 10.21
CA PRO A 25 -17.47 9.14 10.06
C PRO A 25 -16.52 9.95 9.16
N VAL A 26 -15.26 10.08 9.58
CA VAL A 26 -14.22 10.80 8.84
C VAL A 26 -13.16 9.82 8.33
N VAL A 27 -12.83 9.96 7.05
CA VAL A 27 -11.80 9.19 6.34
C VAL A 27 -10.62 10.11 6.03
N VAL A 28 -9.40 9.62 6.21
CA VAL A 28 -8.17 10.39 5.96
C VAL A 28 -7.19 9.62 5.06
N VAL A 29 -6.31 10.37 4.40
CA VAL A 29 -5.28 9.83 3.49
C VAL A 29 -3.91 10.46 3.85
N PRO A 30 -3.14 9.90 4.80
CA PRO A 30 -1.93 10.51 5.33
C PRO A 30 -0.69 10.33 4.44
N THR A 31 -0.83 10.55 3.13
CA THR A 31 0.29 10.38 2.19
C THR A 31 1.38 11.44 2.39
N THR A 32 1.01 12.68 2.70
CA THR A 32 1.97 13.80 2.88
C THR A 32 2.38 14.03 4.34
N TYR A 33 1.52 13.65 5.29
CA TYR A 33 1.73 13.71 6.75
C TYR A 33 1.85 12.29 7.32
N HIS A 34 2.80 11.54 6.75
CA HIS A 34 2.98 10.10 6.99
C HIS A 34 3.52 9.75 8.39
N ASP A 35 3.96 10.76 9.15
CA ASP A 35 4.38 10.67 10.54
C ASP A 35 3.18 10.58 11.52
N TRP A 36 1.97 10.86 11.05
CA TRP A 36 0.77 10.67 11.84
C TRP A 36 0.37 9.19 11.88
N HIS A 37 0.60 8.54 13.02
CA HIS A 37 0.38 7.11 13.17
C HIS A 37 -1.11 6.76 13.21
N PHE A 38 -1.42 5.51 12.84
CA PHE A 38 -2.79 4.99 12.87
C PHE A 38 -3.46 5.21 14.24
N THR A 39 -2.77 4.90 15.33
CA THR A 39 -3.29 5.06 16.69
C THR A 39 -3.59 6.52 17.04
N ASP A 40 -2.78 7.46 16.57
CA ASP A 40 -3.03 8.89 16.77
C ASP A 40 -4.24 9.37 15.95
N ALA A 41 -4.40 8.85 14.74
CA ALA A 41 -5.58 9.13 13.90
C ALA A 41 -6.85 8.57 14.51
N GLU A 42 -6.81 7.32 14.99
CA GLU A 42 -7.92 6.68 15.70
C GLU A 42 -8.31 7.48 16.95
N ASN A 43 -7.33 7.86 17.78
CA ASN A 43 -7.54 8.68 18.98
C ASN A 43 -8.13 10.07 18.65
N ALA A 44 -7.84 10.63 17.48
CA ALA A 44 -8.42 11.88 17.00
C ALA A 44 -9.84 11.74 16.43
N GLY A 45 -10.42 10.54 16.40
CA GLY A 45 -11.78 10.28 15.93
C GLY A 45 -11.89 9.96 14.43
N VAL A 46 -10.79 9.58 13.77
CA VAL A 46 -10.82 9.08 12.40
C VAL A 46 -11.43 7.68 12.36
N SER A 47 -12.32 7.45 11.39
CA SER A 47 -13.01 6.16 11.20
C SER A 47 -12.33 5.24 10.20
N LEU A 48 -11.53 5.77 9.27
CA LEU A 48 -10.79 5.00 8.27
C LEU A 48 -9.53 5.75 7.82
N VAL A 49 -8.42 5.02 7.71
CA VAL A 49 -7.16 5.51 7.16
C VAL A 49 -6.89 4.80 5.83
N ILE A 50 -6.60 5.57 4.78
CA ILE A 50 -6.26 5.04 3.45
C ILE A 50 -4.78 5.26 3.15
N TYR A 51 -4.05 4.16 2.93
CA TYR A 51 -2.68 4.19 2.42
C TYR A 51 -2.68 4.17 0.88
N ALA A 52 -2.93 5.31 0.26
CA ALA A 52 -3.40 5.38 -1.13
C ALA A 52 -2.48 4.77 -2.21
N ASN A 53 -1.15 4.93 -2.12
CA ASN A 53 -0.25 4.62 -3.24
C ASN A 53 1.06 3.92 -2.86
N HIS A 54 1.16 3.42 -1.62
CA HIS A 54 2.39 2.82 -1.10
C HIS A 54 2.76 1.52 -1.83
N ALA A 55 1.78 0.66 -2.12
CA ALA A 55 2.00 -0.58 -2.86
C ALA A 55 2.56 -0.33 -4.27
N LEU A 56 1.99 0.62 -5.01
CA LEU A 56 2.48 0.99 -6.35
C LEU A 56 3.91 1.55 -6.29
N ARG A 57 4.19 2.44 -5.32
CA ARG A 57 5.55 3.00 -5.13
C ARG A 57 6.57 1.91 -4.81
N ALA A 58 6.21 0.95 -3.96
CA ALA A 58 7.05 -0.20 -3.64
C ALA A 58 7.30 -1.08 -4.87
N ALA A 59 6.26 -1.39 -5.64
CA ALA A 59 6.37 -2.16 -6.88
C ALA A 59 7.31 -1.49 -7.89
N VAL A 60 7.14 -0.18 -8.13
CA VAL A 60 8.02 0.58 -9.06
C VAL A 60 9.48 0.49 -8.65
N ARG A 61 9.78 0.64 -7.35
CA ARG A 61 11.15 0.55 -6.83
C ARG A 61 11.73 -0.86 -7.02
N SER A 62 10.97 -1.89 -6.62
CA SER A 62 11.40 -3.29 -6.71
C SER A 62 11.64 -3.71 -8.17
N MET A 63 10.69 -3.44 -9.07
CA MET A 63 10.82 -3.73 -10.49
C MET A 63 12.04 -3.05 -11.11
N SER A 64 12.27 -1.76 -10.78
CA SER A 64 13.44 -1.03 -11.30
C SER A 64 14.76 -1.65 -10.82
N GLN A 65 14.83 -2.06 -9.57
CA GLN A 65 16.03 -2.70 -9.00
C GLN A 65 16.30 -4.06 -9.65
N VAL A 66 15.28 -4.91 -9.77
CA VAL A 66 15.39 -6.24 -10.38
C VAL A 66 15.87 -6.13 -11.82
N LEU A 67 15.24 -5.28 -12.64
CA LEU A 67 15.61 -5.12 -14.05
C LEU A 67 17.03 -4.58 -14.21
N SER A 68 17.45 -3.62 -13.38
CA SER A 68 18.81 -3.09 -13.41
C SER A 68 19.86 -4.14 -13.02
N SER A 69 19.55 -5.00 -12.03
CA SER A 69 20.44 -6.11 -11.63
C SER A 69 20.58 -7.15 -12.74
N ILE A 70 19.48 -7.50 -13.42
CA ILE A 70 19.50 -8.44 -14.55
C ILE A 70 20.30 -7.86 -15.72
N GLU A 71 20.07 -6.59 -16.07
CA GLU A 71 20.78 -5.91 -17.16
C GLU A 71 22.28 -5.83 -16.90
N SER A 72 22.68 -5.45 -15.68
CA SER A 72 24.08 -5.27 -15.32
C SER A 72 24.86 -6.58 -15.15
N SER A 73 24.21 -7.65 -14.67
CA SER A 73 24.85 -8.95 -14.46
C SER A 73 24.72 -9.90 -15.64
N GLY A 74 23.78 -9.65 -16.56
CA GLY A 74 23.44 -10.55 -17.67
C GLY A 74 22.75 -11.84 -17.23
N ALA A 75 22.31 -11.95 -15.97
CA ALA A 75 21.67 -13.13 -15.39
C ALA A 75 20.65 -12.77 -14.31
N SER A 76 19.68 -13.66 -14.03
CA SER A 76 18.70 -13.45 -12.95
C SER A 76 19.15 -13.99 -11.59
N THR A 77 20.25 -14.73 -11.52
CA THR A 77 20.69 -15.43 -10.28
C THR A 77 20.80 -14.52 -9.06
N SER A 78 21.16 -13.24 -9.27
CA SER A 78 21.30 -12.26 -8.18
C SER A 78 19.98 -11.77 -7.57
N VAL A 79 18.84 -12.04 -8.23
CA VAL A 79 17.52 -11.55 -7.82
C VAL A 79 16.57 -12.64 -7.37
N GLU A 80 16.91 -13.92 -7.56
CA GLU A 80 16.01 -15.05 -7.25
C GLU A 80 15.58 -15.07 -5.77
N ASP A 81 16.49 -14.74 -4.84
CA ASP A 81 16.18 -14.66 -3.40
C ASP A 81 15.46 -13.36 -2.98
N LEU A 82 15.30 -12.41 -3.91
CA LEU A 82 14.71 -11.09 -3.66
C LEU A 82 13.27 -10.95 -4.19
N ILE A 83 12.79 -11.92 -4.97
CA ILE A 83 11.48 -11.91 -5.60
C ILE A 83 10.64 -13.10 -5.11
N ALA A 84 9.32 -12.98 -5.29
CA ALA A 84 8.43 -14.11 -5.01
C ALA A 84 8.76 -15.29 -5.93
N PRO A 85 8.83 -16.52 -5.41
CA PRO A 85 9.00 -17.70 -6.24
C PRO A 85 7.79 -17.87 -7.17
N VAL A 86 8.00 -18.51 -8.33
CA VAL A 86 6.93 -18.75 -9.31
C VAL A 86 5.78 -19.57 -8.70
N SER A 87 6.05 -20.44 -7.72
CA SER A 87 5.02 -21.17 -6.99
C SER A 87 4.04 -20.26 -6.25
N GLU A 88 4.51 -19.17 -5.64
CA GLU A 88 3.63 -18.19 -4.98
C GLU A 88 2.73 -17.49 -6.01
N VAL A 89 3.23 -17.22 -7.22
CA VAL A 89 2.42 -16.69 -8.32
C VAL A 89 1.33 -17.68 -8.75
N PHE A 90 1.63 -18.97 -8.78
CA PHE A 90 0.64 -20.02 -9.07
C PHE A 90 -0.44 -20.11 -7.98
N GLU A 91 -0.06 -19.96 -6.72
CA GLU A 91 -1.00 -19.91 -5.60
C GLU A 91 -1.92 -18.68 -5.69
N LEU A 92 -1.35 -17.49 -5.92
CA LEU A 92 -2.10 -16.24 -6.07
C LEU A 92 -3.10 -16.29 -7.23
N THR A 93 -2.76 -16.99 -8.31
CA THR A 93 -3.62 -17.15 -9.49
C THR A 93 -4.59 -18.33 -9.38
N GLN A 94 -4.54 -19.11 -8.29
CA GLN A 94 -5.32 -20.32 -8.06
C GLN A 94 -5.18 -21.33 -9.21
N LEU A 95 -3.96 -21.50 -9.74
CA LEU A 95 -3.71 -22.33 -10.93
C LEU A 95 -4.23 -23.76 -10.77
N ASP A 96 -4.04 -24.38 -9.59
CA ASP A 96 -4.52 -25.73 -9.31
C ASP A 96 -6.03 -25.90 -9.51
N LYS A 97 -6.81 -24.87 -9.15
CA LYS A 97 -8.26 -24.87 -9.32
C LYS A 97 -8.63 -24.85 -10.80
N TRP A 98 -7.92 -24.06 -11.62
CA TRP A 98 -8.13 -24.02 -13.07
C TRP A 98 -7.78 -25.35 -13.72
N LEU A 99 -6.63 -25.94 -13.37
CA LEU A 99 -6.22 -27.25 -13.87
C LEU A 99 -7.17 -28.39 -13.47
N HIS A 100 -7.84 -28.28 -12.32
CA HIS A 100 -8.86 -29.24 -11.92
C HIS A 100 -10.13 -29.13 -12.78
N LEU A 101 -10.53 -27.92 -13.15
CA LEU A 101 -11.71 -27.67 -14.00
C LEU A 101 -11.48 -28.12 -15.45
N GLU A 102 -10.27 -28.00 -15.98
CA GLU A 102 -9.94 -28.47 -17.34
C GLU A 102 -10.00 -30.00 -17.50
N LYS A 103 -9.92 -30.74 -16.39
CA LYS A 103 -9.93 -32.21 -16.36
C LYS A 103 -11.34 -32.80 -16.21
N GLN A 104 -12.37 -31.97 -16.10
CA GLN A 104 -13.80 -32.37 -16.02
C GLN A 104 -14.47 -32.23 -17.39
#